data_AF-A0A8T5QA31-F1
#
_entry.id   AF-A0A8T5QA31-F1
#
_cell.length_a   1.000
_cell.length_b   1.000
_cell.length_c   1.000
_cell.angle_alpha   90.00
_cell.angle_beta   90.00
_cell.angle_gamma   90.00
#
_symmetry.space_group_name_H-M   'P 1'
#
loop_
_entity.id
_entity.type
_entity.pdbx_description
1 polymer ?
#
loop_
_entity_poly.entity_id
_entity_poly.type
_entity_poly.pdbx_seq_one_letter_code
_entity_poly.pdbx_strand_id
1 'polypeptide(L)' 'MGDFRGPRRNFGPRQMHKAVCAECGKECEVPFKPTEGRDVFCKECFSKRRRY' A
#
# COMPACT_ATOMS: atom_id res chain seq x y z
N MET A 1 -2.35 -26.71 -32.73
CA MET A 1 -3.26 -26.90 -31.58
C MET A 1 -2.52 -26.45 -30.31
N GLY A 2 -2.92 -25.30 -29.74
CA GLY A 2 -2.77 -24.95 -28.31
C GLY A 2 -1.40 -24.52 -27.76
N ASP A 3 -1.02 -23.25 -27.94
CA ASP A 3 0.08 -22.61 -27.20
C ASP A 3 -0.15 -22.64 -25.67
N PHE A 4 0.66 -23.42 -24.96
CA PHE A 4 0.68 -23.55 -23.51
C PHE A 4 1.08 -22.24 -22.81
N ARG A 5 0.14 -21.29 -22.70
CA ARG A 5 0.25 -20.16 -21.76
C ARG A 5 0.07 -20.69 -20.34
N GLY A 6 1.20 -21.01 -19.70
CA GLY A 6 1.24 -21.46 -18.31
C GLY A 6 0.47 -20.56 -17.33
N PRO A 7 -0.09 -21.11 -16.25
CA PRO A 7 -0.93 -20.38 -15.32
C PRO A 7 -0.17 -19.24 -14.66
N ARG A 8 -0.80 -18.06 -14.72
CA ARG A 8 -0.29 -16.78 -14.24
C ARG A 8 0.08 -16.90 -12.77
N ARG A 9 1.34 -16.60 -12.45
CA ARG A 9 1.91 -16.54 -11.11
C ARG A 9 0.96 -15.79 -10.18
N ASN A 10 0.45 -16.52 -9.19
CA ASN A 10 -0.38 -16.04 -8.10
C ASN A 10 0.31 -14.84 -7.44
N PHE A 11 -0.20 -13.65 -7.74
CA PHE A 11 0.13 -12.42 -7.03
C PHE A 11 -0.41 -12.62 -5.61
N GLY A 12 0.45 -12.98 -4.65
CA GLY A 12 0.06 -13.21 -3.27
C GLY A 12 -0.79 -12.04 -2.72
N PRO A 13 -1.72 -12.30 -1.81
CA PRO A 13 -2.62 -11.29 -1.28
C PRO A 13 -1.78 -10.14 -0.73
N ARG A 14 -1.99 -8.94 -1.29
CA ARG A 14 -1.32 -7.72 -0.84
C ARG A 14 -1.79 -7.51 0.59
N GLN A 15 -0.93 -7.77 1.57
CA GLN A 15 -1.28 -7.57 2.97
C GLN A 15 -1.43 -6.07 3.18
N MET A 16 -2.68 -5.65 3.34
CA MET A 16 -3.03 -4.29 3.71
C MET A 16 -2.96 -4.21 5.22
N HIS A 17 -2.12 -3.31 5.75
CA HIS A 17 -2.00 -3.05 7.16
C HIS A 17 -2.83 -1.82 7.52
N LYS A 18 -3.61 -1.91 8.60
CA LYS A 18 -4.28 -0.74 9.18
C LYS A 18 -3.22 0.15 9.83
N ALA A 19 -3.18 1.41 9.44
CA ALA A 19 -2.27 2.39 10.00
C ALA A 19 -2.95 3.76 10.17
N VAL A 20 -2.42 4.57 11.08
CA VAL A 20 -2.90 5.92 11.35
C VAL A 20 -2.00 6.92 10.65
N CYS A 21 -2.60 7.82 9.87
CA CYS A 21 -1.90 8.89 9.19
C CYS A 21 -1.30 9.89 10.19
N ALA A 22 0.01 10.12 10.18
CA ALA A 22 0.67 11.07 11.07
C ALA A 22 0.34 12.54 10.74
N GLU A 23 0.03 12.83 9.47
CA GLU A 23 -0.35 14.19 9.03
C GLU A 23 -1.82 14.53 9.29
N CYS A 24 -2.69 13.53 9.22
CA CYS A 24 -4.14 13.72 9.15
C CYS A 24 -4.93 12.98 10.22
N GLY A 25 -4.29 12.11 11.01
CA GLY A 25 -4.89 11.33 12.10
C GLY A 25 -5.90 10.27 11.66
N LYS A 26 -6.10 10.07 10.36
CA LYS A 26 -7.09 9.12 9.83
C LYS A 26 -6.56 7.69 9.79
N GLU A 27 -7.40 6.74 10.15
CA GLU A 27 -7.16 5.31 9.95
C GLU A 27 -7.28 4.97 8.47
N CYS A 28 -6.27 4.29 7.92
CA CYS A 28 -6.25 3.90 6.51
C CYS A 28 -5.54 2.55 6.33
N GLU A 29 -5.88 1.89 5.23
CA GLU A 29 -5.28 0.61 4.86
C GLU A 29 -4.12 0.85 3.90
N VAL A 30 -2.91 0.57 4.36
CA VAL A 30 -1.67 0.85 3.65
C VAL A 30 -0.90 -0.44 3.37
N PRO A 31 -0.24 -0.56 2.21
CA PRO A 31 0.56 -1.73 1.86
C PRO A 31 1.93 -1.76 2.56
N PHE A 32 2.19 -0.83 3.48
CA PHE A 32 3.44 -0.71 4.23
C PHE A 32 3.16 -0.88 5.73
N LYS A 33 4.11 -1.46 6.48
CA LYS A 33 3.93 -1.66 7.93
C LYS A 33 4.11 -0.32 8.67
N PRO A 34 3.16 0.12 9.52
CA PRO A 34 3.37 1.23 10.44
C PRO A 34 4.55 0.88 11.37
N THR A 35 5.55 1.74 11.43
CA THR A 35 6.74 1.54 12.28
C THR A 35 6.82 2.68 13.29
N GLU A 36 7.13 2.41 14.56
CA GLU A 36 7.18 3.40 15.67
C GLU A 36 8.29 4.48 15.55
N GLY A 37 8.89 4.64 14.37
CA GLY A 37 9.83 5.72 14.05
C GLY A 37 9.69 6.26 12.62
N ARG A 38 8.67 5.84 11.86
CA ARG A 38 8.40 6.33 10.50
C ARG A 38 6.93 6.73 10.37
N ASP A 39 6.72 8.02 10.12
CA ASP A 39 5.41 8.60 9.88
C ASP A 39 4.69 7.88 8.74
N VAL A 40 3.50 7.38 9.04
CA VAL A 40 2.61 6.77 8.06
C VAL A 40 1.81 7.88 7.39
N PHE A 41 1.81 7.89 6.06
CA PHE A 41 1.00 8.82 5.27
C PHE A 41 -0.03 8.05 4.47
N CYS A 42 -1.29 8.49 4.54
CA CYS A 42 -2.32 7.93 3.67
C CYS A 42 -2.03 8.30 2.21
N LYS A 43 -2.67 7.59 1.26
CA LYS A 43 -2.52 7.87 -0.18
C LYS A 43 -2.80 9.34 -0.51
N GLU A 44 -3.73 9.98 0.18
CA GLU A 44 -4.08 11.39 -0.05
C GLU A 44 -2.95 12.34 0.37
N CYS A 45 -2.43 12.17 1.58
CA CYS A 45 -1.29 12.92 2.13
C CYS A 45 -0.02 12.71 1.29
N PHE A 46 0.30 11.46 0.96
CA PHE A 46 1.44 11.14 0.11
C PHE A 46 1.29 11.72 -1.30
N SER A 47 0.08 11.68 -1.88
CA SER A 47 -0.18 12.27 -3.20
C SER A 47 -0.11 13.80 -3.20
N LYS A 48 -0.51 14.46 -2.10
CA LYS A 48 -0.31 15.91 -1.94
C LYS A 48 1.18 16.26 -1.88
N ARG A 49 1.98 15.45 -1.18
CA ARG A 49 3.42 15.70 -0.97
C ARG A 49 4.31 15.33 -2.17
N ARG A 50 3.90 14.38 -3.01
CA ARG A 50 4.67 13.90 -4.18
C ARG A 50 4.42 14.66 -5.48
N ARG A 51 3.58 15.70 -5.46
CA ARG A 51 3.23 16.49 -6.66
C ARG A 51 4.16 17.71 -6.88
N TYR A 52 5.43 17.57 -6.48
CA TYR A 52 6.52 18.51 -6.75
C TYR A 52 7.67 17.77 -7.43
#